data_AF-A0AB35I1U0-F1
#
_entry.id   AF-A0AB35I1U0-F1
#
_cell.length_a   1.000
_cell.length_b   1.000
_cell.length_c   1.000
_cell.angle_alpha   90.00
_cell.angle_beta   90.00
_cell.angle_gamma   90.00
#
_symmetry.space_group_name_H-M   'P 1'
#
loop_
_entity.id
_entity.type
_entity.pdbx_description
1 polymer ?
#
loop_
_entity_poly.entity_id
_entity_poly.type
_entity_poly.pdbx_seq_one_letter_code
_entity_poly.pdbx_strand_id
1 'polypeptide(L)'
;MSDGNGVVDLPLTAFLCGKDERTGRCFEHRRQWIEDRLLELAEVFALDICAYAVMSNHYHVVLHINAAQAKAWTLREVVDRWHQLCKGSPLSQRFTRNETLNAAELARLEEVATEWRARLMDISWFMRMLNESIAR
;
A
#
# COMPACT_ATOMS: atom_id res chain seq x y z
N MET A 1 50.32 16.72 -10.52
CA MET A 1 50.89 16.14 -9.28
C MET A 1 50.17 16.88 -8.15
N SER A 2 48.94 16.50 -7.79
CA SER A 2 48.62 15.43 -6.80
C SER A 2 49.14 15.85 -5.41
N ASP A 3 48.41 16.03 -4.32
CA ASP A 3 47.08 15.63 -3.83
C ASP A 3 46.71 16.63 -2.70
N GLY A 4 45.45 16.90 -2.32
CA GLY A 4 44.59 15.97 -1.60
C GLY A 4 43.71 16.76 -0.61
N ASN A 5 42.42 16.87 -0.92
CA ASN A 5 41.38 17.03 0.10
C ASN A 5 40.13 16.31 -0.43
N GLY A 6 40.06 15.00 -0.14
CA GLY A 6 38.95 14.16 -0.56
C GLY A 6 37.75 14.38 0.34
N VAL A 7 36.85 15.25 -0.08
CA VAL A 7 35.45 15.19 0.37
C VAL A 7 34.83 14.04 -0.41
N VAL A 8 34.59 12.92 0.26
CA VAL A 8 33.78 11.83 -0.28
C VAL A 8 32.34 12.33 -0.27
N ASP A 9 31.95 13.03 -1.35
CA ASP A 9 30.54 13.28 -1.63
C ASP A 9 29.91 11.94 -2.01
N LEU A 10 29.18 11.36 -1.07
CA LEU A 10 28.30 10.23 -1.32
C LEU A 10 27.32 10.63 -2.43
N PRO A 11 27.18 9.85 -3.52
CA PRO A 11 26.28 10.21 -4.60
C PRO A 11 24.83 10.17 -4.11
N LEU A 12 24.22 11.34 -3.96
CA LEU A 12 22.78 11.58 -3.70
C LEU A 12 21.94 11.05 -4.87
N THR A 13 21.91 9.73 -5.06
CA THR A 13 21.22 9.03 -6.16
C THR A 13 20.05 8.23 -5.62
N ALA A 14 19.12 8.90 -4.95
CA ALA A 14 17.83 8.33 -4.59
C ALA A 14 16.71 9.35 -4.80
N PHE A 15 16.50 9.74 -6.06
CA PHE A 15 15.33 10.53 -6.44
C PHE A 15 14.12 9.59 -6.63
N LEU A 16 13.13 9.74 -5.77
CA LEU A 16 11.77 9.18 -5.89
C LEU A 16 11.01 9.84 -7.06
N CYS A 17 11.12 11.17 -7.21
CA CYS A 17 10.50 11.98 -8.28
C CYS A 17 11.36 13.24 -8.61
N GLY A 18 11.02 14.04 -9.62
CA GLY A 18 11.69 15.33 -9.92
C GLY A 18 12.45 15.41 -11.25
N LYS A 19 13.01 16.57 -11.61
CA LYS A 19 13.90 16.71 -12.78
C LYS A 19 15.35 16.51 -12.35
N ASP A 20 16.07 15.60 -12.98
CA ASP A 20 17.52 15.53 -12.82
C ASP A 20 18.16 16.68 -13.61
N GLU A 21 18.71 17.68 -12.91
CA GLU A 21 19.35 18.86 -13.53
C GLU A 21 20.61 18.50 -14.33
N ARG A 22 21.20 17.33 -14.09
CA ARG A 22 22.40 16.84 -14.76
C ARG A 22 22.10 16.05 -16.04
N THR A 23 20.88 15.50 -16.18
CA THR A 23 20.46 14.70 -17.36
C THR A 23 19.21 15.20 -18.07
N GLY A 24 18.50 16.18 -17.51
CA GLY A 24 17.26 16.75 -18.06
C GLY A 24 16.01 15.85 -17.95
N ARG A 25 16.13 14.67 -17.31
CA ARG A 25 15.03 13.69 -17.22
C ARG A 25 13.98 14.12 -16.19
N CYS A 26 12.72 14.15 -16.61
CA CYS A 26 11.57 14.50 -15.78
C CYS A 26 10.93 13.25 -15.16
N PHE A 27 11.04 13.07 -13.84
CA PHE A 27 10.41 12.00 -13.07
C PHE A 27 9.06 12.42 -12.46
N GLU A 28 8.40 13.41 -13.05
CA GLU A 28 7.07 13.90 -12.64
C GLU A 28 5.99 12.81 -12.76
N HIS A 29 6.15 11.90 -13.72
CA HIS A 29 5.31 10.71 -13.87
C HIS A 29 5.39 9.75 -12.66
N ARG A 30 6.52 9.74 -11.93
CA ARG A 30 6.62 8.96 -10.68
C ARG A 30 5.86 9.60 -9.54
N ARG A 31 5.73 10.94 -9.53
CA ARG A 31 4.89 11.65 -8.56
C ARG A 31 3.43 11.25 -8.75
N GLN A 32 2.92 11.40 -9.97
CA GLN A 32 1.53 11.04 -10.29
C GLN A 32 1.24 9.58 -9.96
N TRP A 33 2.15 8.68 -10.31
CA TRP A 33 1.98 7.26 -10.01
C TRP A 33 1.91 6.96 -8.50
N ILE A 34 2.70 7.64 -7.66
CA ILE A 34 2.60 7.50 -6.19
C ILE A 34 1.25 8.03 -5.69
N GLU A 35 0.78 9.15 -6.23
CA GLU A 35 -0.50 9.75 -5.86
C GLU A 35 -1.67 8.82 -6.24
N ASP A 36 -1.69 8.31 -7.47
CA ASP A 36 -2.69 7.36 -7.94
C ASP A 36 -2.69 6.11 -7.06
N ARG A 37 -1.50 5.59 -6.73
CA ARG A 37 -1.36 4.40 -5.90
C ARG A 37 -1.83 4.61 -4.46
N LEU A 38 -1.59 5.79 -3.89
CA LEU A 38 -2.11 6.17 -2.57
C LEU A 38 -3.64 6.10 -2.57
N LEU A 39 -4.28 6.69 -3.57
CA LEU A 39 -5.73 6.72 -3.69
C LEU A 39 -6.31 5.30 -3.90
N GLU A 40 -5.72 4.50 -4.79
CA GLU A 40 -6.12 3.10 -4.99
C GLU A 40 -6.05 2.29 -3.69
N LEU A 41 -4.97 2.42 -2.92
CA LEU A 41 -4.84 1.70 -1.65
C LEU A 41 -5.86 2.19 -0.63
N ALA A 42 -6.16 3.49 -0.59
CA ALA A 42 -7.17 4.04 0.31
C ALA A 42 -8.59 3.55 -0.02
N GLU A 43 -8.88 3.24 -1.29
CA GLU A 43 -10.15 2.61 -1.67
C GLU A 43 -10.29 1.18 -1.16
N VAL A 44 -9.17 0.46 -0.99
CA VAL A 44 -9.16 -0.95 -0.52
C VAL A 44 -9.16 -1.02 1.01
N PHE A 45 -8.33 -0.20 1.65
CA PHE A 45 -8.21 -0.10 3.12
C PHE A 45 -9.36 0.71 3.72
N ALA A 46 -9.55 0.61 5.03
CA ALA A 46 -10.44 1.49 5.79
C ALA A 46 -9.66 2.70 6.30
N LEU A 47 -8.96 3.38 5.39
CA LEU A 47 -8.09 4.50 5.68
C LEU A 47 -8.46 5.67 4.78
N ASP A 48 -8.85 6.79 5.38
CA ASP A 48 -9.08 8.03 4.65
C ASP A 48 -7.77 8.80 4.55
N ILE A 49 -7.44 9.30 3.35
CA ILE A 49 -6.30 10.20 3.16
C ILE A 49 -6.77 11.63 3.48
N CYS A 50 -6.29 12.17 4.60
CA CYS A 50 -6.62 13.55 5.00
C CYS A 50 -5.74 14.58 4.29
N ALA A 51 -4.47 14.24 4.06
CA ALA A 51 -3.51 15.07 3.35
C ALA A 51 -2.35 14.21 2.84
N TYR A 52 -1.69 14.63 1.77
CA TYR A 52 -0.43 14.06 1.32
C TYR A 52 0.44 15.11 0.63
N ALA A 53 1.74 14.87 0.59
CA ALA A 53 2.72 15.67 -0.13
C ALA A 53 3.80 14.75 -0.70
N VAL A 54 3.97 14.74 -2.03
CA VAL A 54 4.98 13.92 -2.71
C VAL A 54 6.11 14.80 -3.24
N MET A 55 7.29 14.64 -2.66
CA MET A 55 8.50 15.37 -3.03
C MET A 55 9.46 14.49 -3.82
N SER A 56 10.58 15.06 -4.24
CA SER A 56 11.56 14.40 -5.09
C SER A 56 12.31 13.26 -4.41
N ASN A 57 12.39 13.23 -3.08
CA ASN A 57 13.19 12.27 -2.31
C ASN A 57 12.44 11.65 -1.11
N HIS A 58 11.18 12.03 -0.87
CA HIS A 58 10.31 11.43 0.13
C HIS A 58 8.85 11.85 -0.11
N TYR A 59 7.92 11.24 0.61
CA TYR A 59 6.52 11.65 0.66
C TYR A 59 6.03 11.68 2.11
N HIS A 60 5.05 12.53 2.38
CA HIS A 60 4.30 12.55 3.63
C HIS A 60 2.85 12.22 3.33
N VAL A 61 2.22 11.41 4.18
CA VAL A 61 0.79 11.09 4.10
C VAL A 61 0.19 11.14 5.50
N VAL A 62 -0.97 11.79 5.62
CA VAL A 62 -1.78 11.85 6.83
C VAL A 62 -3.00 10.98 6.60
N LEU A 63 -3.13 9.94 7.42
CA LEU A 63 -4.17 8.92 7.31
C LEU A 63 -5.07 8.96 8.53
N HIS A 64 -6.36 8.73 8.30
CA HIS A 64 -7.36 8.54 9.34
C HIS A 64 -7.94 7.12 9.25
N ILE A 65 -8.02 6.42 10.38
CA ILE A 65 -8.58 5.06 10.43
C ILE A 65 -10.10 5.13 10.51
N ASN A 66 -10.77 4.68 9.45
CA ASN A 66 -12.23 4.60 9.40
C ASN A 66 -12.73 3.27 10.00
N ALA A 67 -12.56 3.11 11.31
CA ALA A 67 -12.92 1.88 12.01
C ALA A 67 -14.43 1.57 11.92
N ALA A 68 -15.29 2.59 11.78
CA ALA A 68 -16.72 2.42 11.59
C ALA A 68 -17.02 1.73 10.25
N GLN A 69 -16.40 2.19 9.16
CA GLN A 69 -16.51 1.56 7.85
C GLN A 69 -16.03 0.11 7.87
N ALA A 70 -14.85 -0.15 8.45
CA ALA A 70 -14.32 -1.51 8.53
C ALA A 70 -15.23 -2.48 9.29
N LYS A 71 -15.84 -2.02 10.39
CA LYS A 71 -16.79 -2.80 11.20
C LYS A 71 -18.10 -3.08 10.47
N ALA A 72 -18.50 -2.21 9.56
CA ALA A 72 -19.71 -2.39 8.76
C ALA A 72 -19.52 -3.42 7.63
N TRP A 73 -18.28 -3.73 7.23
CA TRP A 73 -18.02 -4.70 6.16
C TRP A 73 -18.45 -6.12 6.54
N THR A 74 -19.18 -6.72 5.63
CA THR A 74 -19.50 -8.14 5.59
C THR A 74 -18.23 -8.98 5.41
N LEU A 75 -18.34 -10.29 5.70
CA LEU A 75 -17.27 -11.26 5.41
C LEU A 75 -16.82 -11.17 3.94
N ARG A 76 -17.78 -11.06 3.02
CA ARG A 76 -17.53 -10.96 1.58
C ARG A 76 -16.68 -9.75 1.22
N GLU A 77 -17.06 -8.57 1.71
CA GLU A 77 -16.32 -7.34 1.44
C GLU A 77 -14.90 -7.39 1.98
N VAL A 78 -14.68 -7.95 3.17
CA VAL A 78 -13.32 -8.10 3.73
C VAL A 78 -12.47 -9.03 2.86
N VAL A 79 -13.03 -10.17 2.42
CA VAL A 79 -12.32 -11.12 1.57
C VAL A 79 -11.99 -10.49 0.21
N ASP A 80 -12.96 -9.85 -0.45
CA ASP A 80 -12.76 -9.22 -1.75
C ASP A 80 -11.73 -8.10 -1.70
N ARG A 81 -11.76 -7.25 -0.64
CA ARG A 81 -10.76 -6.20 -0.41
C ARG A 81 -9.37 -6.78 -0.21
N TRP A 82 -9.26 -7.83 0.62
CA TRP A 82 -7.97 -8.51 0.82
C TRP A 82 -7.44 -9.12 -0.48
N HIS A 83 -8.33 -9.66 -1.33
CA HIS A 83 -7.97 -10.27 -2.62
C HIS A 83 -7.44 -9.29 -3.65
N GLN A 84 -7.74 -7.99 -3.52
CA GLN A 84 -7.15 -6.93 -4.34
C GLN A 84 -5.66 -6.68 -4.01
N LEU A 85 -5.24 -7.03 -2.79
CA LEU A 85 -3.87 -6.82 -2.29
C LEU A 85 -3.03 -8.09 -2.37
N CYS A 86 -3.65 -9.24 -2.08
CA CYS A 86 -2.98 -10.52 -1.88
C CYS A 86 -3.80 -11.64 -2.51
N LYS A 87 -3.17 -12.74 -2.93
CA LYS A 87 -3.88 -13.88 -3.56
C LYS A 87 -4.90 -14.58 -2.64
N GLY A 88 -4.88 -14.32 -1.33
CA GLY A 88 -5.70 -15.03 -0.34
C GLY A 88 -5.29 -16.50 -0.14
N SER A 89 -6.13 -17.25 0.57
CA SER A 89 -6.00 -18.69 0.77
C SER A 89 -6.91 -19.47 -0.20
N PRO A 90 -6.64 -20.76 -0.47
CA PRO A 90 -7.54 -21.60 -1.29
C PRO A 90 -8.99 -21.60 -0.77
N LEU A 91 -9.17 -21.60 0.56
CA LEU A 91 -10.47 -21.50 1.20
C LEU A 91 -11.20 -20.20 0.84
N SER A 92 -10.52 -19.06 0.94
CA SER A 92 -11.10 -17.77 0.57
C SER A 92 -11.38 -17.63 -0.93
N GLN A 93 -10.60 -18.29 -1.79
CA GLN A 93 -10.86 -18.31 -3.25
C GLN A 93 -12.09 -19.15 -3.60
N ARG A 94 -12.30 -20.28 -2.91
CA ARG A 94 -13.54 -21.06 -3.03
C ARG A 94 -14.75 -20.22 -2.61
N PHE A 95 -14.60 -19.47 -1.52
CA PHE A 95 -15.63 -18.55 -1.04
C PHE A 95 -15.98 -17.45 -2.06
N THR A 96 -15.00 -16.80 -2.69
CA THR A 96 -15.27 -15.74 -3.68
C THR A 96 -15.94 -16.29 -4.95
N ARG A 97 -15.72 -17.58 -5.27
CA ARG A 97 -16.41 -18.32 -6.34
C ARG A 97 -17.82 -18.82 -5.96
N ASN A 98 -18.32 -18.48 -4.77
CA ASN A 98 -19.60 -18.94 -4.24
C ASN A 98 -19.73 -20.47 -4.13
N GLU A 99 -18.60 -21.17 -3.94
CA GLU A 99 -18.64 -22.59 -3.61
C GLU A 99 -19.20 -22.80 -2.19
N THR A 100 -19.92 -23.90 -1.99
CA THR A 100 -20.45 -24.24 -0.67
C THR A 100 -19.29 -24.56 0.29
N LEU A 101 -19.26 -23.86 1.41
CA LEU A 101 -18.38 -24.16 2.54
C LEU A 101 -19.17 -24.84 3.64
N ASN A 102 -18.57 -25.83 4.30
CA ASN A 102 -19.15 -26.40 5.51
C ASN A 102 -18.98 -25.44 6.72
N ALA A 103 -19.62 -25.75 7.84
CA ALA A 103 -19.61 -24.89 9.02
C ALA A 103 -18.20 -24.63 9.58
N ALA A 104 -17.31 -25.64 9.57
CA ALA A 104 -15.94 -25.49 10.06
C ALA A 104 -15.08 -24.65 9.10
N GLU A 105 -15.27 -24.81 7.79
CA GLU A 105 -14.63 -24.00 6.76
C GLU A 105 -15.07 -22.54 6.86
N LEU A 106 -16.36 -22.28 7.04
CA LEU A 106 -16.89 -20.92 7.20
C LEU A 106 -16.36 -20.27 8.48
N ALA A 107 -16.42 -20.96 9.62
CA ALA A 107 -15.88 -20.46 10.88
C ALA A 107 -14.38 -20.12 10.75
N ARG A 108 -13.61 -20.98 10.10
CA ARG A 108 -12.19 -20.72 9.87
C ARG A 108 -11.96 -19.50 8.97
N LEU A 109 -12.80 -19.31 7.96
CA LEU A 109 -12.72 -18.14 7.08
C LEU A 109 -13.07 -16.85 7.84
N GLU A 110 -14.06 -16.87 8.73
CA GLU A 110 -14.44 -15.74 9.57
C GLU A 110 -13.32 -15.32 10.53
N GLU A 111 -12.61 -16.27 11.14
CA GLU A 111 -11.42 -16.02 11.96
C GLU A 111 -10.33 -15.31 11.15
N VAL A 112 -10.01 -15.85 9.97
CA VAL A 112 -8.99 -15.28 9.08
C VAL A 112 -9.41 -13.89 8.57
N ALA A 113 -10.69 -13.70 8.22
CA ALA A 113 -11.21 -12.41 7.80
C ALA A 113 -11.19 -11.38 8.93
N THR A 114 -11.32 -11.80 10.19
CA THR A 114 -11.16 -10.89 11.34
C THR A 114 -9.73 -10.33 11.39
N GLU A 115 -8.73 -11.18 11.15
CA GLU A 115 -7.33 -10.72 11.03
C GLU A 115 -7.15 -9.80 9.82
N TRP A 116 -7.72 -10.13 8.66
CA TRP A 116 -7.62 -9.28 7.46
C TRP A 116 -8.28 -7.92 7.67
N ARG A 117 -9.45 -7.86 8.31
CA ARG A 117 -10.12 -6.60 8.66
C ARG A 117 -9.22 -5.75 9.55
N ALA A 118 -8.54 -6.34 10.54
CA ALA A 118 -7.59 -5.61 11.37
C ALA A 118 -6.42 -5.04 10.55
N ARG A 119 -5.87 -5.83 9.62
CA ARG A 119 -4.80 -5.37 8.72
C ARG A 119 -5.24 -4.29 7.73
N LEU A 120 -6.47 -4.35 7.25
CA LEU A 120 -7.07 -3.32 6.38
C LEU A 120 -7.34 -1.99 7.11
N MET A 121 -7.20 -1.95 8.44
CA MET A 121 -7.22 -0.73 9.26
C MET A 121 -5.83 -0.31 9.73
N ASP A 122 -4.78 -1.07 9.40
CA ASP A 122 -3.45 -0.88 9.95
C ASP A 122 -2.58 -0.02 9.03
N ILE A 123 -2.08 1.09 9.58
CA ILE A 123 -1.26 2.06 8.85
C ILE A 123 0.07 1.44 8.41
N SER A 124 0.68 0.58 9.22
CA SER A 124 1.94 -0.07 8.86
C SER A 124 1.76 -1.05 7.69
N TRP A 125 0.63 -1.77 7.63
CA TRP A 125 0.25 -2.59 6.47
C TRP A 125 0.00 -1.76 5.23
N PHE A 126 -0.71 -0.63 5.34
CA PHE A 126 -0.89 0.30 4.23
C PHE A 126 0.45 0.78 3.66
N MET A 127 1.33 1.26 4.54
CA MET A 127 2.66 1.75 4.14
C MET A 127 3.53 0.65 3.55
N ARG A 128 3.42 -0.60 4.05
CA ARG A 128 4.09 -1.75 3.46
C ARG A 128 3.64 -2.00 2.03
N MET A 129 2.33 -2.04 1.77
CA MET A 129 1.79 -2.25 0.42
C MET A 129 2.18 -1.14 -0.55
N LEU A 130 2.20 0.11 -0.07
CA LEU A 130 2.66 1.26 -0.84
C LEU A 130 4.16 1.15 -1.17
N ASN A 131 5.01 0.88 -0.18
CA ASN A 131 6.45 0.79 -0.37
C ASN A 131 6.86 -0.40 -1.25
N GLU A 132 6.18 -1.55 -1.13
CA GLU A 132 6.41 -2.70 -2.01
C GLU A 132 6.13 -2.38 -3.49
N SER A 133 5.18 -1.48 -3.77
CA SER A 133 4.93 -1.02 -5.13
C SER A 133 5.98 -0.03 -5.63
N ILE A 134 6.51 0.84 -4.76
CA ILE A 134 7.53 1.84 -5.12
C ILE A 134 8.89 1.19 -5.41
N ALA A 135 9.20 0.07 -4.74
CA ALA A 135 10.47 -0.63 -4.86
C ALA A 135 10.60 -1.50 -6.13
N ARG A 136 9.53 -1.66 -6.92
CA ARG A 136 9.51 -2.44 -8.16
C ARG A 136 9.70 -1.55 -9.39
#